data_AF-A0A1F3SR88-F1
#
_entry.id   AF-A0A1F3SR88-F1
#
_cell.length_a   1.000
_cell.length_b   1.000
_cell.length_c   1.000
_cell.angle_alpha   90.00
_cell.angle_beta   90.00
_cell.angle_gamma   90.00
#
_symmetry.space_group_name_H-M   'P 1'
#
loop_
_entity.id
_entity.type
_entity.pdbx_description
1 polymer ?
#
loop_
_entity_poly.entity_id
_entity_poly.type
_entity_poly.pdbx_seq_one_letter_code
_entity_poly.pdbx_strand_id
1 'polypeptide(L)'
;MTQFRRFWPIPFFAILAVICSVVYCLVAQPLFEVTGSIGIMRPTLPPVSNFMPETQNRWVWIRDGLAMKNMLLQDSLLQQIIAQSEILRQRLHSYSLKLPKMAQEDTMSNYIAFLKKSIKVQYTGGDANIFIFTVTDSNPALAKEVVNILMDRLKALYDEVMFKRNDASLNALHLKTVALKQDLGNNRNGAMNSFLKGRISAAYDAEAKLYVESVLQTIQSQTLLKVINTPYIPAHPIWPRWDLLILFSTVTGLLVGVFFYYIISRIHE
;
A
#
# COMPACT_ATOMS: atom_id res chain seq x y z
N MET A 1 55.20 25.21 25.75
CA MET A 1 54.98 24.34 24.56
C MET A 1 54.37 22.96 24.87
N THR A 2 54.42 22.44 26.10
CA THR A 2 53.92 21.09 26.46
C THR A 2 52.39 21.00 26.59
N GLN A 3 51.69 22.08 26.93
CA GLN A 3 50.22 22.05 27.11
C GLN A 3 49.44 21.93 25.80
N PHE A 4 49.91 22.55 24.70
CA PHE A 4 49.25 22.45 23.38
C PHE A 4 49.29 21.04 22.80
N ARG A 5 50.34 20.26 23.11
CA ARG A 5 50.42 18.85 22.69
C ARG A 5 49.38 17.96 23.37
N ARG A 6 48.79 18.36 24.50
CA ARG A 6 47.78 17.53 25.18
C ARG A 6 46.41 17.61 24.51
N PHE A 7 46.06 18.73 23.88
CA PHE A 7 44.73 18.93 23.26
C PHE A 7 44.59 18.36 21.84
N TRP A 8 45.68 17.91 21.23
CA TRP A 8 45.69 17.36 19.86
C TRP A 8 44.74 16.17 19.60
N PRO A 9 44.41 15.27 20.56
CA PRO A 9 43.55 14.12 20.28
C PRO A 9 42.12 14.55 19.91
N ILE A 10 41.62 15.64 20.50
CA ILE A 10 40.25 16.12 20.28
C ILE A 10 39.98 16.48 18.81
N PRO A 11 40.71 17.43 18.19
CA PRO A 11 40.51 17.74 16.78
C PRO A 11 40.90 16.58 15.87
N PHE A 12 41.87 15.75 16.25
CA PHE A 12 42.27 14.58 15.45
C PHE A 12 41.13 13.57 15.31
N PHE A 13 40.51 13.13 16.41
CA PHE A 13 39.41 12.17 16.37
C PHE A 13 38.15 12.75 15.74
N ALA A 14 37.88 14.05 15.93
CA ALA A 14 36.79 14.72 15.24
C ALA A 14 36.96 14.71 13.71
N ILE A 15 38.14 15.10 13.21
CA ILE A 15 38.44 15.10 11.77
C ILE A 15 38.40 13.67 11.20
N LEU A 16 38.99 12.70 11.89
CA LEU A 16 38.99 11.31 11.46
C LEU A 16 37.56 10.76 11.33
N ALA A 17 36.70 11.03 12.32
CA ALA A 17 35.30 10.60 12.29
C ALA A 17 34.53 11.22 11.11
N VAL A 18 34.76 12.51 10.82
CA VAL A 18 34.15 13.19 9.67
C VAL A 18 34.63 12.57 8.35
N ILE A 19 35.94 12.30 8.20
CA ILE A 19 36.48 11.63 7.01
C ILE A 19 35.83 10.26 6.82
N CYS A 20 35.74 9.44 7.87
CA CYS A 20 35.08 8.14 7.81
C CYS A 20 33.60 8.28 7.40
N SER A 21 32.89 9.29 7.90
CA SER A 21 31.51 9.57 7.52
C SER A 21 31.38 9.96 6.05
N VAL A 22 32.29 10.79 5.52
CA VAL A 22 32.29 11.18 4.10
C VAL A 22 32.55 9.97 3.21
N VAL A 23 33.55 9.15 3.57
CA VAL A 23 33.84 7.90 2.84
C VAL A 23 32.62 6.97 2.88
N TYR A 24 31.96 6.83 4.02
CA TYR A 24 30.72 6.06 4.13
C TYR A 24 29.63 6.61 3.21
N CYS A 25 29.38 7.92 3.20
CA CYS A 25 28.37 8.54 2.33
C CYS A 25 28.65 8.34 0.84
N LEU A 26 29.93 8.25 0.44
CA LEU A 26 30.33 8.01 -0.95
C LEU A 26 30.15 6.55 -1.37
N VAL A 27 30.30 5.60 -0.45
CA VAL A 27 30.22 4.15 -0.73
C VAL A 27 28.81 3.60 -0.52
N ALA A 28 28.05 4.17 0.42
CA ALA A 28 26.72 3.70 0.75
C ALA A 28 25.75 3.88 -0.41
N GLN A 29 24.92 2.85 -0.66
CA GLN A 29 23.88 2.94 -1.68
C GLN A 29 22.80 3.94 -1.23
N PRO A 30 22.44 4.92 -2.06
CA PRO A 30 21.36 5.83 -1.72
C PRO A 30 20.04 5.07 -1.67
N LEU A 31 19.15 5.44 -0.75
CA LEU A 31 17.80 4.92 -0.59
C LEU A 31 16.81 6.07 -0.69
N PHE A 32 15.78 5.89 -1.50
CA PHE A 32 14.71 6.86 -1.74
C PHE A 32 13.37 6.26 -1.27
N GLU A 33 12.52 7.05 -0.60
CA GLU A 33 11.09 6.72 -0.45
C GLU A 33 10.33 7.38 -1.58
N VAL A 34 9.49 6.60 -2.25
CA VAL A 34 8.40 7.15 -3.03
C VAL A 34 7.11 6.87 -2.30
N THR A 35 6.29 7.91 -2.11
CA THR A 35 4.98 7.80 -1.50
C THR A 35 3.89 8.23 -2.47
N GLY A 36 2.83 7.43 -2.57
CA GLY A 36 1.60 7.74 -3.29
C GLY A 36 0.38 7.45 -2.44
N SER A 37 -0.75 8.11 -2.69
CA SER A 37 -1.95 7.86 -1.91
C SER A 37 -3.24 7.96 -2.72
N ILE A 38 -4.17 7.06 -2.41
CA ILE A 38 -5.52 7.00 -2.97
C ILE A 38 -6.50 7.05 -1.81
N GLY A 39 -7.46 7.97 -1.91
CA GLY A 39 -8.63 8.01 -1.06
C GLY A 39 -9.83 7.40 -1.77
N ILE A 40 -10.52 6.50 -1.09
CA ILE A 40 -11.85 6.05 -1.50
C ILE A 40 -12.83 6.74 -0.56
N MET A 41 -13.63 7.63 -1.10
CA MET A 41 -14.61 8.40 -0.34
C MET A 41 -15.84 7.54 -0.07
N ARG A 42 -16.43 7.68 1.11
CA ARG A 42 -17.72 7.05 1.39
C ARG A 42 -18.81 7.73 0.54
N PRO A 43 -19.71 6.97 -0.11
CA PRO A 43 -20.89 7.57 -0.73
C PRO A 43 -21.75 8.22 0.36
N THR A 44 -21.87 9.54 0.32
CA THR A 44 -22.85 10.29 1.10
C THR A 44 -24.19 10.17 0.38
N LEU A 45 -24.94 9.09 0.67
CA LEU A 45 -26.32 9.01 0.23
C LEU A 45 -27.15 10.03 1.04
N PRO A 46 -28.07 10.79 0.41
CA PRO A 46 -29.00 11.61 1.17
C PRO A 46 -29.81 10.69 2.11
N PRO A 47 -30.14 11.16 3.33
CA PRO A 47 -30.84 10.35 4.31
C PRO A 47 -32.21 9.94 3.75
N VAL A 48 -32.33 8.68 3.35
CA VAL A 48 -33.64 8.08 3.08
C VAL A 48 -34.26 7.82 4.43
N SER A 49 -35.34 8.54 4.72
CA SER A 49 -36.05 8.53 6.01
C SER A 49 -36.16 7.12 6.64
N ASN A 50 -35.79 7.04 7.91
CA ASN A 50 -36.18 6.04 8.91
C ASN A 50 -35.72 4.56 8.81
N PHE A 51 -34.81 4.17 7.90
CA PHE A 51 -34.25 2.81 7.92
C PHE A 51 -32.75 2.77 8.30
N MET A 52 -32.48 2.58 9.61
CA MET A 52 -31.31 1.91 10.23
C MET A 52 -29.88 2.52 10.05
N PRO A 53 -28.96 2.24 11.01
CA PRO A 53 -28.06 3.25 11.55
C PRO A 53 -26.76 3.39 10.76
N GLU A 54 -26.35 4.64 10.50
CA GLU A 54 -25.12 5.02 9.78
C GLU A 54 -23.84 4.33 10.29
N THR A 55 -23.85 3.85 11.54
CA THR A 55 -22.77 3.13 12.22
C THR A 55 -22.55 1.69 11.72
N GLN A 56 -23.59 0.92 11.35
CA GLN A 56 -23.40 -0.44 10.80
C GLN A 56 -22.74 -0.41 9.41
N ASN A 57 -23.10 0.57 8.58
CA ASN A 57 -22.47 0.79 7.28
C ASN A 57 -20.99 1.22 7.38
N ARG A 58 -20.61 1.92 8.45
CA ARG A 58 -19.22 2.35 8.68
C ARG A 58 -18.30 1.17 9.00
N TRP A 59 -18.75 0.20 9.79
CA TRP A 59 -17.95 -0.98 10.12
C TRP A 59 -17.73 -1.89 8.91
N VAL A 60 -18.75 -2.07 8.07
CA VAL A 60 -18.63 -2.80 6.81
C VAL A 60 -17.62 -2.11 5.88
N TRP A 61 -17.68 -0.78 5.78
CA TRP A 61 -16.75 0.03 5.00
C TRP A 61 -15.29 -0.09 5.47
N ILE A 62 -15.06 -0.07 6.79
CA ILE A 62 -13.72 -0.23 7.38
C ILE A 62 -13.20 -1.66 7.18
N ARG A 63 -14.04 -2.66 7.41
CA ARG A 63 -13.70 -4.08 7.19
C ARG A 63 -13.30 -4.32 5.74
N ASP A 64 -14.10 -3.82 4.79
CA ASP A 64 -13.85 -4.01 3.37
C ASP A 64 -12.55 -3.28 2.94
N GLY A 65 -12.27 -2.09 3.50
CA GLY A 65 -10.99 -1.39 3.33
C GLY A 65 -9.78 -2.17 3.86
N LEU A 66 -9.91 -2.79 5.04
CA LEU A 66 -8.87 -3.64 5.62
C LEU A 66 -8.64 -4.92 4.79
N ALA A 67 -9.72 -5.52 4.28
CA ALA A 67 -9.64 -6.68 3.38
C ALA A 67 -8.88 -6.33 2.09
N MET A 68 -9.18 -5.18 1.47
CA MET A 68 -8.46 -4.69 0.30
C MET A 68 -6.96 -4.48 0.57
N LYS A 69 -6.60 -3.90 1.74
CA LYS A 69 -5.19 -3.79 2.15
C LYS A 69 -4.49 -5.15 2.18
N ASN A 70 -5.15 -6.18 2.74
CA ASN A 70 -4.57 -7.51 2.83
C ASN A 70 -4.44 -8.19 1.46
N MET A 71 -5.35 -7.90 0.53
CA MET A 71 -5.28 -8.42 -0.84
C MET A 71 -4.13 -7.80 -1.64
N LEU A 72 -3.76 -6.54 -1.38
CA LEU A 72 -2.69 -5.83 -2.10
C LEU A 72 -1.29 -6.42 -1.89
N LEU A 73 -1.04 -7.17 -0.82
CA LEU A 73 0.27 -7.73 -0.47
C LEU A 73 0.31 -9.27 -0.53
N GLN A 74 -0.59 -9.89 -1.27
CA GLN A 74 -0.56 -11.35 -1.50
C GLN A 74 0.61 -11.75 -2.39
N ASP A 75 1.24 -12.88 -2.08
CA ASP A 75 2.40 -13.38 -2.84
C ASP A 75 2.07 -13.67 -4.30
N SER A 76 0.90 -14.24 -4.56
CA SER A 76 0.41 -14.50 -5.93
C SER A 76 0.29 -13.22 -6.75
N LEU A 77 -0.17 -12.14 -6.13
CA LEU A 77 -0.33 -10.85 -6.78
C LEU A 77 1.02 -10.18 -7.02
N LEU A 78 1.94 -10.23 -6.04
CA LEU A 78 3.30 -9.73 -6.23
C LEU A 78 4.04 -10.50 -7.32
N GLN A 79 3.84 -11.82 -7.43
CA GLN A 79 4.36 -12.62 -8.55
C GLN A 79 3.82 -12.14 -9.91
N GLN A 80 2.52 -11.87 -9.99
CA GLN A 80 1.91 -11.33 -11.21
C GLN A 80 2.48 -9.95 -11.57
N ILE A 81 2.63 -9.07 -10.58
CA ILE A 81 3.24 -7.74 -10.77
C ILE A 81 4.67 -7.88 -11.30
N ILE A 82 5.48 -8.76 -10.69
CA ILE A 82 6.84 -9.02 -11.13
C ILE A 82 6.83 -9.55 -12.56
N ALA A 83 5.92 -10.47 -12.91
CA ALA A 83 5.85 -11.03 -14.26
C ALA A 83 5.46 -10.00 -15.33
N GLN A 84 4.62 -9.02 -14.96
CA GLN A 84 4.12 -7.98 -15.88
C GLN A 84 5.09 -6.81 -16.04
N SER A 85 5.83 -6.41 -15.00
CA SER A 85 6.79 -5.31 -15.06
C SER A 85 8.15 -5.79 -15.58
N GLU A 86 8.60 -5.20 -16.69
CA GLU A 86 9.92 -5.49 -17.24
C GLU A 86 11.06 -5.10 -16.28
N ILE A 87 10.93 -3.97 -15.58
CA ILE A 87 11.95 -3.46 -14.67
C ILE A 87 12.07 -4.37 -13.44
N LEU A 88 10.95 -4.88 -12.91
CA LEU A 88 10.97 -5.85 -11.82
C LEU A 88 11.56 -7.20 -12.23
N ARG A 89 11.31 -7.68 -13.46
CA ARG A 89 11.95 -8.90 -13.99
C ARG A 89 13.45 -8.74 -14.14
N GLN A 90 13.91 -7.63 -14.71
CA GLN A 90 15.34 -7.35 -14.86
C GLN A 90 16.04 -7.30 -13.49
N ARG A 91 15.37 -6.74 -12.48
CA ARG A 91 15.90 -6.70 -11.11
C ARG A 91 15.88 -8.06 -10.42
N LEU A 92 14.85 -8.86 -10.61
CA LEU A 92 14.81 -10.26 -10.14
C LEU A 92 16.00 -11.04 -10.72
N HIS A 93 16.29 -10.88 -12.01
CA HIS A 93 17.46 -11.48 -12.66
C HIS A 93 18.78 -10.97 -12.06
N SER A 94 18.88 -9.67 -11.79
CA SER A 94 20.07 -9.09 -11.13
C SER A 94 20.23 -9.58 -9.69
N TYR A 95 19.11 -9.86 -9.01
CA TYR A 95 19.07 -10.39 -7.65
C TYR A 95 19.49 -11.87 -7.61
N SER A 96 19.03 -12.68 -8.56
CA SER A 96 19.38 -14.10 -8.68
C SER A 96 20.89 -14.33 -8.90
N LEU A 97 21.54 -13.42 -9.63
CA LEU A 97 22.99 -13.44 -9.85
C LEU A 97 23.82 -13.15 -8.59
N LYS A 98 23.24 -12.46 -7.59
CA LYS A 98 23.92 -12.11 -6.34
C LYS A 98 23.73 -13.17 -5.23
N LEU A 99 22.83 -14.12 -5.43
CA LEU A 99 22.54 -15.17 -4.44
C LEU A 99 23.54 -16.33 -4.56
N PRO A 100 23.99 -16.91 -3.43
CA PRO A 100 24.76 -18.14 -3.45
C PRO A 100 23.96 -19.28 -4.09
N LYS A 101 24.62 -20.20 -4.80
CA LYS A 101 23.98 -21.27 -5.60
C LYS A 101 22.92 -22.09 -4.87
N MET A 102 23.07 -22.31 -3.55
CA MET A 102 22.08 -23.05 -2.73
C MET A 102 20.77 -22.27 -2.47
N ALA A 103 20.77 -20.95 -2.64
CA ALA A 103 19.58 -20.09 -2.43
C ALA A 103 18.83 -19.77 -3.74
N GLN A 104 19.26 -20.35 -4.87
CA GLN A 104 18.67 -20.08 -6.18
C GLN A 104 17.33 -20.80 -6.42
N GLU A 105 17.08 -21.96 -5.79
CA GLU A 105 15.81 -22.69 -5.92
C GLU A 105 14.62 -21.87 -5.39
N ASP A 106 14.83 -21.02 -4.38
CA ASP A 106 13.80 -20.15 -3.78
C ASP A 106 13.91 -18.67 -4.21
N THR A 107 14.59 -18.37 -5.32
CA THR A 107 14.87 -16.97 -5.74
C THR A 107 13.61 -16.09 -5.77
N MET A 108 12.50 -16.61 -6.35
CA MET A 108 11.26 -15.85 -6.46
C MET A 108 10.63 -15.56 -5.10
N SER A 109 10.55 -16.57 -4.22
CA SER A 109 10.03 -16.41 -2.86
C SER A 109 10.84 -15.40 -2.04
N ASN A 110 12.17 -15.53 -2.11
CA ASN A 110 13.10 -14.62 -1.44
C ASN A 110 13.00 -13.18 -1.97
N TYR A 111 12.81 -13.02 -3.28
CA TYR A 111 12.64 -11.69 -3.88
C TYR A 111 11.29 -11.06 -3.52
N ILE A 112 10.22 -11.85 -3.44
CA ILE A 112 8.92 -11.36 -2.96
C ILE A 112 9.02 -10.94 -1.50
N ALA A 113 9.68 -11.72 -0.65
CA ALA A 113 9.92 -11.35 0.74
C ALA A 113 10.74 -10.05 0.85
N PHE A 114 11.72 -9.85 -0.03
CA PHE A 114 12.46 -8.59 -0.15
C PHE A 114 11.55 -7.42 -0.55
N LEU A 115 10.73 -7.58 -1.59
CA LEU A 115 9.77 -6.55 -2.01
C LEU A 115 8.73 -6.22 -0.93
N LYS A 116 8.22 -7.23 -0.22
CA LYS A 116 7.30 -7.01 0.91
C LYS A 116 7.93 -6.17 2.02
N LYS A 117 9.24 -6.28 2.23
CA LYS A 117 9.96 -5.45 3.21
C LYS A 117 10.15 -4.01 2.72
N SER A 118 10.26 -3.78 1.41
CA SER A 118 10.39 -2.44 0.84
C SER A 118 9.07 -1.71 0.67
N ILE A 119 7.95 -2.43 0.60
CA ILE A 119 6.61 -1.88 0.44
C ILE A 119 5.92 -1.75 1.80
N LYS A 120 5.51 -0.54 2.16
CA LYS A 120 4.67 -0.24 3.32
C LYS A 120 3.31 0.29 2.85
N VAL A 121 2.25 -0.42 3.21
CA VAL A 121 0.86 -0.01 2.94
C VAL A 121 0.20 0.40 4.24
N GLN A 122 -0.11 1.69 4.36
CA GLN A 122 -0.89 2.23 5.49
C GLN A 122 -2.33 2.44 5.04
N TYR A 123 -3.25 2.20 5.96
CA TYR A 123 -4.68 2.39 5.76
C TYR A 123 -5.22 3.20 6.93
N THR A 124 -5.87 4.32 6.64
CA THR A 124 -6.57 5.12 7.65
C THR A 124 -8.08 4.86 7.51
N GLY A 125 -8.67 4.21 8.51
CA GLY A 125 -10.11 3.98 8.56
C GLY A 125 -10.85 5.23 9.06
N GLY A 126 -11.88 5.67 8.34
CA GLY A 126 -12.62 6.89 8.64
C GLY A 126 -13.77 7.12 7.67
N ASP A 127 -14.10 8.39 7.43
CA ASP A 127 -15.09 8.78 6.40
C ASP A 127 -14.52 8.70 4.97
N ALA A 128 -13.18 8.69 4.87
CA ALA A 128 -12.45 8.31 3.67
C ALA A 128 -11.51 7.14 4.01
N ASN A 129 -11.54 6.11 3.17
CA ASN A 129 -10.57 5.03 3.20
C ASN A 129 -9.32 5.49 2.45
N ILE A 130 -8.33 6.00 3.16
CA ILE A 130 -7.07 6.45 2.55
C ILE A 130 -6.04 5.33 2.62
N PHE A 131 -5.52 4.97 1.46
CA PHE A 131 -4.41 4.05 1.29
C PHE A 131 -3.16 4.84 0.95
N ILE A 132 -2.14 4.70 1.79
CA ILE A 132 -0.83 5.34 1.59
C ILE A 132 0.16 4.22 1.27
N PHE A 133 0.72 4.30 0.08
CA PHE A 133 1.75 3.40 -0.41
C PHE A 133 3.10 4.07 -0.29
N THR A 134 4.00 3.46 0.45
CA THR A 134 5.38 3.92 0.60
C THR A 134 6.30 2.81 0.14
N VAL A 135 7.19 3.09 -0.81
CA VAL A 135 8.17 2.13 -1.30
C VAL A 135 9.56 2.70 -1.16
N THR A 136 10.42 1.96 -0.47
CA THR A 136 11.84 2.33 -0.29
C THR A 136 12.74 1.56 -1.23
N ASP A 137 13.49 2.25 -2.07
CA ASP A 137 14.41 1.61 -3.00
C ASP A 137 15.61 2.50 -3.33
N SER A 138 16.74 1.88 -3.72
CA SER A 138 17.89 2.59 -4.26
C SER A 138 17.69 3.15 -5.66
N ASN A 139 16.73 2.60 -6.42
CA ASN A 139 16.30 3.17 -7.69
C ASN A 139 14.93 3.87 -7.51
N PRO A 140 14.87 5.22 -7.49
CA PRO A 140 13.63 5.94 -7.26
C PRO A 140 12.61 5.78 -8.40
N ALA A 141 13.06 5.53 -9.64
CA ALA A 141 12.17 5.29 -10.77
C ALA A 141 11.41 3.97 -10.59
N LEU A 142 12.09 2.93 -10.11
CA LEU A 142 11.44 1.66 -9.79
C LEU A 142 10.48 1.82 -8.60
N ALA A 143 10.89 2.49 -7.53
CA ALA A 143 10.00 2.72 -6.39
C ALA A 143 8.69 3.42 -6.83
N LYS A 144 8.81 4.42 -7.72
CA LYS A 144 7.65 5.09 -8.33
C LYS A 144 6.78 4.15 -9.16
N GLU A 145 7.39 3.29 -9.98
CA GLU A 145 6.65 2.31 -10.77
C GLU A 145 5.88 1.32 -9.89
N VAL A 146 6.53 0.78 -8.84
CA VAL A 146 5.87 -0.12 -7.89
C VAL A 146 4.69 0.56 -7.21
N VAL A 147 4.84 1.82 -6.78
CA VAL A 147 3.73 2.59 -6.21
C VAL A 147 2.59 2.77 -7.22
N ASN A 148 2.89 3.11 -8.48
CA ASN A 148 1.87 3.23 -9.53
C ASN A 148 1.11 1.91 -9.74
N ILE A 149 1.81 0.78 -9.83
CA ILE A 149 1.19 -0.53 -10.01
C ILE A 149 0.29 -0.88 -8.82
N LEU A 150 0.73 -0.64 -7.59
CA LEU A 150 -0.07 -0.87 -6.39
C LEU A 150 -1.32 0.02 -6.36
N MET A 151 -1.17 1.28 -6.76
CA MET A 151 -2.27 2.24 -6.88
C MET A 151 -3.30 1.79 -7.92
N ASP A 152 -2.86 1.39 -9.11
CA ASP A 152 -3.77 0.91 -10.17
C ASP A 152 -4.42 -0.42 -9.80
N ARG A 153 -3.70 -1.30 -9.10
CA ARG A 153 -4.28 -2.55 -8.59
C ARG A 153 -5.33 -2.29 -7.52
N LEU A 154 -5.13 -1.30 -6.64
CA LEU A 154 -6.17 -0.92 -5.68
C LEU A 154 -7.43 -0.42 -6.38
N LYS A 155 -7.31 0.37 -7.46
CA LYS A 155 -8.45 0.79 -8.27
C LYS A 155 -9.20 -0.43 -8.83
N ALA A 156 -8.48 -1.35 -9.45
CA ALA A 156 -9.08 -2.57 -10.00
C ALA A 156 -9.73 -3.46 -8.92
N LEU A 157 -9.11 -3.60 -7.74
CA LEU A 157 -9.68 -4.34 -6.62
C LEU A 157 -10.95 -3.69 -6.08
N TYR A 158 -10.98 -2.35 -6.01
CA TYR A 158 -12.17 -1.62 -5.60
C TYR A 158 -13.32 -1.87 -6.57
N ASP A 159 -13.06 -1.77 -7.87
CA ASP A 159 -14.05 -2.05 -8.91
C ASP A 159 -14.54 -3.51 -8.82
N GLU A 160 -13.64 -4.47 -8.63
CA GLU A 160 -13.98 -5.90 -8.48
C GLU A 160 -14.87 -6.16 -7.25
N VAL A 161 -14.54 -5.56 -6.10
CA VAL A 161 -15.31 -5.72 -4.85
C VAL A 161 -16.69 -5.08 -4.97
N MET A 162 -16.78 -3.90 -5.61
CA MET A 162 -18.05 -3.21 -5.83
C MET A 162 -18.92 -3.95 -6.85
N PHE A 163 -18.34 -4.43 -7.95
CA PHE A 163 -19.06 -5.13 -9.01
C PHE A 163 -19.58 -6.50 -8.56
N LYS A 164 -18.75 -7.31 -7.88
CA LYS A 164 -19.16 -8.65 -7.40
C LYS A 164 -20.34 -8.60 -6.42
N ARG A 165 -20.46 -7.54 -5.61
CA ARG A 165 -21.60 -7.36 -4.70
C ARG A 165 -22.91 -7.19 -5.45
N ASN A 166 -22.88 -6.44 -6.55
CA ASN A 166 -24.05 -6.15 -7.35
C ASN A 166 -24.45 -7.37 -8.19
N ASP A 167 -23.49 -8.05 -8.82
CA ASP A 167 -23.74 -9.27 -9.59
C ASP A 167 -24.33 -10.40 -8.74
N ALA A 168 -23.82 -10.62 -7.53
CA ALA A 168 -24.37 -11.64 -6.63
C ALA A 168 -25.82 -11.36 -6.23
N SER A 169 -26.14 -10.08 -6.00
CA SER A 169 -27.50 -9.64 -5.65
C SER A 169 -28.45 -9.76 -6.84
N LEU A 170 -27.98 -9.39 -8.04
CA LEU A 170 -28.73 -9.52 -9.28
C LEU A 170 -29.02 -10.99 -9.61
N ASN A 171 -28.00 -11.86 -9.52
CA ASN A 171 -28.14 -13.30 -9.76
C ASN A 171 -29.11 -13.96 -8.76
N ALA A 172 -29.05 -13.58 -7.48
CA ALA A 172 -29.99 -14.10 -6.48
C ALA A 172 -31.44 -13.69 -6.77
N LEU A 173 -31.67 -12.45 -7.23
CA LEU A 173 -32.99 -12.01 -7.68
C LEU A 173 -33.44 -12.77 -8.93
N HIS A 174 -32.56 -12.91 -9.92
CA HIS A 174 -32.85 -13.61 -11.16
C HIS A 174 -33.27 -15.06 -10.93
N LEU A 175 -32.54 -15.80 -10.09
CA LEU A 175 -32.89 -17.17 -9.70
C LEU A 175 -34.26 -17.23 -9.01
N LYS A 176 -34.59 -16.24 -8.18
CA LYS A 176 -35.91 -16.15 -7.53
C LYS A 176 -37.02 -15.87 -8.54
N THR A 177 -36.78 -15.01 -9.54
CA THR A 177 -37.72 -14.72 -10.62
C THR A 177 -37.97 -15.97 -11.47
N VAL A 178 -36.93 -16.74 -11.79
CA VAL A 178 -37.03 -18.02 -12.51
C VAL A 178 -37.86 -19.04 -11.72
N ALA A 179 -37.60 -19.19 -10.42
CA ALA A 179 -38.38 -20.08 -9.56
C ALA A 179 -39.88 -19.71 -9.53
N LEU A 180 -40.20 -18.41 -9.37
CA LEU A 180 -41.58 -17.93 -9.38
C LEU A 180 -42.30 -18.18 -10.72
N LYS A 181 -41.58 -18.10 -11.85
CA LYS A 181 -42.14 -18.44 -13.18
C LYS A 181 -42.42 -19.92 -13.33
N GLN A 182 -41.53 -20.77 -12.81
CA GLN A 182 -41.71 -22.21 -12.83
C GLN A 182 -42.93 -22.61 -11.99
N ASP A 183 -43.11 -21.99 -10.82
CA ASP A 183 -44.29 -22.16 -9.98
C ASP A 183 -45.57 -21.71 -10.69
N LEU A 184 -45.54 -20.60 -11.43
CA LEU A 184 -46.68 -20.12 -12.23
C LEU A 184 -47.06 -21.11 -13.33
N GLY A 185 -46.08 -21.69 -14.03
CA GLY A 185 -46.32 -22.68 -15.09
C GLY A 185 -46.90 -24.00 -14.58
N ASN A 186 -46.61 -24.36 -13.33
CA ASN A 186 -47.08 -25.59 -12.70
C ASN A 186 -48.45 -25.42 -11.99
N ASN A 187 -48.94 -24.18 -11.82
CA ASN A 187 -50.11 -23.92 -11.00
C ASN A 187 -51.39 -23.74 -11.82
N ARG A 188 -52.42 -24.53 -11.51
CA ARG A 188 -53.73 -24.50 -12.19
C ARG A 188 -54.75 -23.59 -11.49
N ASN A 189 -54.42 -23.04 -10.32
CA ASN A 189 -55.34 -22.20 -9.54
C ASN A 189 -55.26 -20.73 -10.01
N GLY A 190 -56.37 -20.18 -10.49
CA GLY A 190 -56.46 -18.81 -11.01
C GLY A 190 -56.11 -17.71 -10.00
N ALA A 191 -56.49 -17.87 -8.72
CA ALA A 191 -56.16 -16.91 -7.66
C ALA A 191 -54.67 -16.92 -7.32
N MET A 192 -54.05 -18.11 -7.29
CA MET A 192 -52.62 -18.25 -7.08
C MET A 192 -51.81 -17.71 -8.28
N ASN A 193 -52.32 -17.88 -9.50
CA ASN A 193 -51.69 -17.33 -10.70
C ASN A 193 -51.70 -15.79 -10.73
N SER A 194 -52.77 -15.16 -10.24
CA SER A 194 -52.81 -13.70 -10.03
C SER A 194 -51.75 -13.25 -9.02
N PHE A 195 -51.64 -13.93 -7.88
CA PHE A 195 -50.64 -13.63 -6.84
C PHE A 195 -49.20 -13.80 -7.35
N LEU A 196 -48.90 -14.91 -8.03
CA LEU A 196 -47.58 -15.18 -8.60
C LEU A 196 -47.20 -14.17 -9.69
N LYS A 197 -48.13 -13.77 -10.56
CA LYS A 197 -47.90 -12.69 -11.54
C LYS A 197 -47.53 -11.37 -10.86
N GLY A 198 -48.22 -11.00 -9.77
CA GLY A 198 -47.88 -9.82 -8.96
C GLY A 198 -46.47 -9.90 -8.37
N ARG A 199 -46.07 -11.06 -7.85
CA ARG A 199 -44.70 -11.26 -7.33
C ARG A 199 -43.62 -11.24 -8.41
N ILE A 200 -43.90 -11.79 -9.59
CA ILE A 200 -42.98 -11.75 -10.74
C ILE A 200 -42.80 -10.31 -11.21
N SER A 201 -43.87 -9.53 -11.33
CA SER A 201 -43.79 -8.10 -11.66
C SER A 201 -42.95 -7.34 -10.64
N ALA A 202 -43.21 -7.53 -9.35
CA ALA A 202 -42.43 -6.90 -8.29
C ALA A 202 -40.95 -7.34 -8.29
N ALA A 203 -40.65 -8.58 -8.68
CA ALA A 203 -39.28 -9.06 -8.84
C ALA A 203 -38.59 -8.40 -10.04
N TYR A 204 -39.29 -8.21 -11.16
CA TYR A 204 -38.77 -7.46 -12.31
C TYR A 204 -38.51 -5.99 -12.01
N ASP A 205 -39.42 -5.33 -11.29
CA ASP A 205 -39.23 -3.95 -10.86
C ASP A 205 -38.03 -3.82 -9.92
N ALA A 206 -37.83 -4.81 -9.04
CA ALA A 206 -36.67 -4.88 -8.16
C ALA A 206 -35.37 -5.19 -8.91
N GLU A 207 -35.37 -6.05 -9.94
CA GLU A 207 -34.23 -6.29 -10.84
C GLU A 207 -33.86 -5.02 -11.60
N ALA A 208 -34.84 -4.33 -12.19
CA ALA A 208 -34.63 -3.09 -12.91
C ALA A 208 -34.06 -1.99 -11.99
N LYS A 209 -34.58 -1.89 -10.76
CA LYS A 209 -34.07 -0.96 -9.75
C LYS A 209 -32.63 -1.28 -9.36
N LEU A 210 -32.30 -2.55 -9.09
CA LEU A 210 -30.94 -2.97 -8.77
C LEU A 210 -29.98 -2.74 -9.94
N TYR A 211 -30.43 -2.96 -11.18
CA TYR A 211 -29.63 -2.66 -12.37
C TYR A 211 -29.32 -1.16 -12.45
N VAL A 212 -30.34 -0.29 -12.30
CA VAL A 212 -30.15 1.16 -12.30
C VAL A 212 -29.25 1.61 -11.14
N GLU A 213 -29.43 1.07 -9.94
CA GLU A 213 -28.55 1.32 -8.78
C GLU A 213 -27.11 0.87 -9.06
N SER A 214 -26.91 -0.28 -9.72
CA SER A 214 -25.58 -0.76 -10.09
C SER A 214 -24.87 0.15 -11.10
N VAL A 215 -25.61 0.67 -12.08
CA VAL A 215 -25.08 1.62 -13.08
C VAL A 215 -24.76 2.96 -12.41
N LEU A 216 -25.66 3.48 -11.57
CA LEU A 216 -25.42 4.68 -10.78
C LEU A 216 -24.23 4.52 -9.85
N GLN A 217 -24.09 3.37 -9.20
CA GLN A 217 -22.98 3.07 -8.31
C GLN A 217 -21.67 2.92 -9.08
N THR A 218 -21.69 2.42 -10.31
CA THR A 218 -20.52 2.38 -11.19
C THR A 218 -20.08 3.82 -11.55
N ILE A 219 -21.03 4.68 -11.94
CA ILE A 219 -20.75 6.10 -12.21
C ILE A 219 -20.25 6.82 -10.95
N GLN A 220 -20.85 6.54 -9.80
CA GLN A 220 -20.41 7.11 -8.51
C GLN A 220 -19.05 6.56 -8.08
N SER A 221 -18.74 5.29 -8.31
CA SER A 221 -17.46 4.67 -7.93
C SER A 221 -16.26 5.41 -8.52
N GLN A 222 -16.39 5.89 -9.76
CA GLN A 222 -15.39 6.73 -10.43
C GLN A 222 -15.22 8.12 -9.79
N THR A 223 -16.26 8.64 -9.13
CA THR A 223 -16.21 9.92 -8.40
C THR A 223 -15.75 9.78 -6.94
N LEU A 224 -15.89 8.58 -6.37
CA LEU A 224 -15.48 8.26 -5.00
C LEU A 224 -13.99 7.93 -4.90
N LEU A 225 -13.38 7.39 -5.95
CA LEU A 225 -11.95 7.14 -5.98
C LEU A 225 -11.20 8.42 -6.36
N LYS A 226 -10.42 8.95 -5.42
CA LYS A 226 -9.62 10.17 -5.61
C LYS A 226 -8.15 9.88 -5.36
N VAL A 227 -7.30 10.19 -6.32
CA VAL A 227 -5.85 10.22 -6.10
C VAL A 227 -5.56 11.45 -5.25
N ILE A 228 -5.11 11.23 -4.00
CA ILE A 228 -4.80 12.31 -3.06
C ILE A 228 -3.39 12.84 -3.31
N ASN A 229 -2.43 11.92 -3.52
CA ASN A 229 -1.05 12.27 -3.82
C ASN A 229 -0.53 11.37 -4.94
N THR A 230 -0.04 11.98 -6.01
CA THR A 230 0.65 11.27 -7.08
C THR A 230 2.07 10.93 -6.65
N PRO A 231 2.58 9.74 -6.97
CA PRO A 231 3.94 9.38 -6.59
C PRO A 231 4.96 10.24 -7.34
N TYR A 232 5.78 10.93 -6.57
CA TYR A 232 6.87 11.77 -7.07
C TYR A 232 8.21 11.19 -6.65
N ILE A 233 9.24 11.47 -7.45
CA ILE A 233 10.62 11.10 -7.12
C ILE A 233 11.18 12.20 -6.21
N PRO A 234 11.57 11.89 -4.96
CA PRO A 234 12.19 12.89 -4.10
C PRO A 234 13.55 13.31 -4.67
N ALA A 235 13.88 14.60 -4.54
CA ALA A 235 15.15 15.15 -5.02
C ALA A 235 16.36 14.62 -4.23
N HIS A 236 16.15 14.26 -2.97
CA HIS A 236 17.19 13.80 -2.06
C HIS A 236 16.87 12.41 -1.50
N PRO A 237 17.89 11.54 -1.34
CA PRO A 237 17.69 10.25 -0.70
C PRO A 237 17.42 10.43 0.80
N ILE A 238 16.71 9.46 1.38
CA ILE A 238 16.50 9.39 2.83
C ILE A 238 17.74 8.87 3.54
N TRP A 239 18.54 8.07 2.84
CA TRP A 239 19.82 7.56 3.33
C TRP A 239 20.82 7.46 2.18
N PRO A 240 22.11 7.75 2.37
CA PRO A 240 22.70 8.44 3.53
C PRO A 240 22.30 9.93 3.54
N ARG A 241 21.96 10.48 4.73
CA ARG A 241 21.79 11.92 4.93
C ARG A 241 23.12 12.52 5.36
N TRP A 242 23.79 13.18 4.42
CA TRP A 242 25.12 13.76 4.59
C TRP A 242 25.18 14.66 5.83
N ASP A 243 24.24 15.59 5.94
CA ASP A 243 24.22 16.58 7.02
C ASP A 243 24.13 15.92 8.41
N LEU A 244 23.25 14.92 8.55
CA LEU A 244 23.07 14.20 9.81
C LEU A 244 24.29 13.35 10.15
N LEU A 245 24.83 12.63 9.16
CA LEU A 245 25.99 11.75 9.38
C LEU A 245 27.25 12.55 9.73
N ILE A 246 27.47 13.70 9.08
CA ILE A 246 28.58 14.61 9.42
C ILE A 246 28.39 15.18 10.83
N LEU A 247 27.16 15.60 11.19
CA LEU A 247 26.87 16.09 12.54
C LEU A 247 27.13 15.00 13.60
N PHE A 248 26.57 13.81 13.42
CA PHE A 248 26.75 12.70 14.37
C PHE A 248 28.21 12.27 14.47
N SER A 249 28.92 12.14 13.34
CA SER A 249 30.35 11.78 13.35
C SER A 249 31.20 12.83 14.05
N THR A 250 30.92 14.13 13.86
CA THR A 250 31.62 15.21 14.58
C THR A 250 31.42 15.10 16.09
N VAL A 251 30.19 14.91 16.56
CA VAL A 251 29.89 14.77 18.00
C VAL A 251 30.58 13.53 18.57
N THR A 252 30.48 12.38 17.91
CA THR A 252 31.13 11.14 18.37
C THR A 252 32.65 11.27 18.39
N GLY A 253 33.26 11.88 17.38
CA GLY A 253 34.70 12.12 17.32
C GLY A 253 35.19 13.05 18.43
N LEU A 254 34.42 14.10 18.77
CA LEU A 254 34.72 14.97 19.91
C LEU A 254 34.66 14.22 21.24
N LEU A 255 33.62 13.40 21.46
CA LEU A 255 33.48 12.61 22.69
C LEU A 255 34.63 11.61 22.86
N VAL A 256 34.99 10.88 21.80
CA VAL A 256 36.15 9.97 21.79
C VAL A 256 37.43 10.75 22.07
N GLY A 257 37.59 11.92 21.45
CA GLY A 257 38.74 12.79 21.68
C GLY A 257 38.89 13.26 23.12
N VAL A 258 37.79 13.65 23.77
CA VAL A 258 37.76 14.04 25.20
C VAL A 258 38.09 12.84 26.10
N PHE A 259 37.57 11.65 25.77
CA PHE A 259 37.87 10.43 26.52
C PHE A 259 39.37 10.07 26.44
N PHE A 260 39.97 10.12 25.26
CA PHE A 260 41.41 9.90 25.09
C PHE A 260 42.26 10.98 25.77
N TYR A 261 41.83 12.24 25.70
CA TYR A 261 42.47 13.32 26.45
C TYR A 261 42.53 13.02 27.95
N TYR A 262 41.42 12.58 28.53
CA TYR A 262 41.33 12.24 29.95
C TYR A 262 42.23 11.06 30.34
N ILE A 263 42.33 10.03 29.50
CA ILE A 263 43.24 8.90 29.72
C ILE A 263 44.71 9.38 29.70
N ILE A 264 45.08 10.17 28.69
CA ILE A 264 46.46 10.67 28.54
C ILE A 264 46.85 11.56 29.72
N SER A 265 45.92 12.41 30.21
CA SER A 265 46.19 13.26 31.38
C SER A 265 46.40 12.42 32.63
N ARG A 266 45.58 11.38 32.86
CA ARG A 266 45.71 10.47 34.02
C ARG A 266 47.01 9.67 34.04
N ILE A 267 47.55 9.32 32.87
CA ILE A 267 48.81 8.55 32.78
C ILE A 267 50.04 9.45 33.06
N HIS A 268 49.92 10.76 32.87
CA HIS A 268 51.01 11.73 33.06
C HIS A 268 50.95 12.47 34.41
N GLU A 269 50.00 12.12 35.27
CA GLU A 269 49.96 12.48 36.70
C GLU A 269 50.70 11.42 37.52
#